data_AF-A0AAD6PIS5-F1
#
_entry.id   AF-A0AAD6PIS5-F1
#
_cell.length_a   1.000
_cell.length_b   1.000
_cell.length_c   1.000
_cell.angle_alpha   90.00
_cell.angle_beta   90.00
_cell.angle_gamma   90.00
#
_symmetry.space_group_name_H-M   'P 1'
#
loop_
_entity.id
_entity.type
_entity.pdbx_description
1 polymer ?
#
loop_
_entity_poly.entity_id
_entity_poly.type
_entity_poly.pdbx_seq_one_letter_code
_entity_poly.pdbx_strand_id
1 'polypeptide(L)'
;MAKSLSCIHGTKPAAHPSELTAGFYNTVSRDGYEAVAEMFARNSCKMILPGMDLSDKHQPQESLSSPESMLAQIRIVCRKHRVEISGQNSVRMGADFFSPEHFPSFTHFVRNLNQLEMFSDDLPEEEEVVESVLLNSESNSRMQAA
;
A
#
# COMPACT_ATOMS: atom_id res chain seq x y z
N MET A 1 11.16 -7.87 12.94
CA MET A 1 12.24 -7.71 11.94
C MET A 1 11.72 -6.79 10.83
N ALA A 2 12.55 -5.99 10.16
CA ALA A 2 12.11 -5.19 9.01
C ALA A 2 12.91 -5.60 7.77
N LYS A 3 12.26 -5.64 6.60
CA LYS A 3 12.90 -5.93 5.31
C LYS A 3 12.46 -4.88 4.29
N SER A 4 13.39 -4.47 3.44
CA SER A 4 13.15 -3.44 2.42
C SER A 4 12.69 -4.05 1.10
N LEU A 5 11.74 -3.38 0.46
CA LEU A 5 11.40 -3.61 -0.93
C LEU A 5 12.32 -2.74 -1.81
N SER A 6 12.82 -3.29 -2.92
CA SER A 6 13.64 -2.52 -3.86
C SER A 6 12.86 -1.37 -4.49
N CYS A 7 13.52 -0.24 -4.73
CA CYS A 7 12.93 0.89 -5.44
C CYS A 7 12.60 0.49 -6.88
N ILE A 8 11.33 0.56 -7.25
CA ILE A 8 10.87 0.44 -8.63
C ILE A 8 10.06 1.69 -8.92
N HIS A 9 10.27 2.28 -10.08
CA HIS A 9 9.40 3.37 -10.53
C HIS A 9 8.20 2.68 -11.16
N GLY A 10 7.06 2.63 -10.46
CA GLY A 10 5.82 2.06 -10.99
C GLY A 10 5.48 2.73 -12.31
N THR A 11 5.21 1.95 -13.36
CA THR A 11 5.00 2.45 -14.72
C THR A 11 3.53 2.37 -15.10
N LYS A 12 3.02 3.41 -15.77
CA LYS A 12 1.63 3.52 -16.26
C LYS A 12 1.19 2.52 -17.36
N PRO A 13 2.06 1.90 -18.19
CA PRO A 13 1.60 0.89 -19.15
C PRO A 13 1.06 -0.35 -18.45
N ALA A 14 0.00 -0.95 -19.01
CA ALA A 14 -0.63 -2.19 -18.53
C ALA A 14 0.33 -3.39 -18.35
N ALA A 15 1.51 -3.33 -18.98
CA ALA A 15 2.52 -4.39 -18.96
C ALA A 15 3.54 -4.26 -17.81
N HIS A 16 3.55 -3.15 -17.06
CA HIS A 16 4.41 -2.98 -15.88
C HIS A 16 5.88 -3.45 -16.04
N PRO A 17 6.59 -3.08 -17.13
CA PRO A 17 7.86 -3.71 -17.49
C PRO A 17 8.97 -3.54 -16.43
N SER A 18 9.00 -2.42 -15.72
CA SER A 18 9.97 -2.18 -14.63
C SER A 18 9.70 -3.09 -13.42
N GLU A 19 8.44 -3.32 -13.07
CA GLU A 19 8.03 -4.19 -11.99
C GLU A 19 8.31 -5.65 -12.35
N LEU A 20 7.97 -6.07 -13.57
CA LEU A 20 8.24 -7.42 -14.08
C LEU A 20 9.74 -7.76 -14.05
N THR A 21 10.59 -6.85 -14.52
CA THR A 21 12.06 -7.05 -14.55
C THR A 21 12.66 -7.06 -13.15
N ALA A 22 12.04 -6.38 -12.19
CA ALA A 22 12.42 -6.43 -10.78
C ALA A 22 11.86 -7.66 -10.03
N GLY A 23 11.09 -8.52 -10.70
CA GLY A 23 10.54 -9.76 -10.16
C GLY A 23 9.12 -9.65 -9.60
N PHE A 24 8.46 -8.51 -9.76
CA PHE A 24 7.06 -8.29 -9.37
C PHE A 24 6.16 -8.56 -10.56
N TYR A 25 5.47 -9.70 -10.55
CA TYR A 25 4.53 -10.06 -11.61
C TYR A 25 3.18 -9.34 -11.42
N ASN A 26 3.21 -8.01 -11.62
CA ASN A 26 2.06 -7.11 -11.56
C ASN A 26 1.41 -7.02 -12.95
N THR A 27 0.11 -7.25 -13.03
CA THR A 27 -0.65 -7.16 -14.28
C THR A 27 -2.01 -6.50 -14.03
N VAL A 28 -2.74 -6.17 -15.09
CA VAL A 28 -4.10 -5.62 -15.00
C VAL A 28 -5.09 -6.50 -14.22
N SER A 29 -4.82 -7.81 -14.10
CA SER A 29 -5.70 -8.78 -13.44
C SER A 29 -5.08 -9.42 -12.19
N ARG A 30 -3.86 -9.02 -11.82
CA ARG A 30 -3.13 -9.62 -10.71
C ARG A 30 -2.27 -8.59 -10.01
N ASP A 31 -2.49 -8.47 -8.71
CA ASP A 31 -1.59 -7.71 -7.85
C ASP A 31 -0.27 -8.48 -7.65
N GLY A 32 0.84 -7.91 -8.14
CA GLY A 32 2.18 -8.49 -8.05
C GLY A 32 2.78 -8.45 -6.64
N TYR A 33 2.22 -7.67 -5.73
CA TYR A 33 2.72 -7.46 -4.36
C TYR A 33 2.08 -8.38 -3.33
N GLU A 34 0.91 -8.95 -3.64
CA GLU A 34 0.12 -9.82 -2.76
C GLU A 34 0.95 -10.93 -2.09
N ALA A 35 1.67 -11.72 -2.88
CA ALA A 35 2.48 -12.82 -2.37
C ALA A 35 3.64 -12.35 -1.48
N VAL A 36 4.15 -11.15 -1.73
CA VAL A 36 5.23 -10.56 -0.93
C VAL A 36 4.69 -10.10 0.41
N ALA A 37 3.55 -9.40 0.44
CA ALA A 37 2.93 -9.00 1.70
C ALA A 37 2.54 -10.20 2.55
N GLU A 38 1.96 -11.25 1.96
CA GLU A 38 1.65 -12.49 2.68
C GLU A 38 2.92 -13.12 3.30
N MET A 39 4.02 -13.15 2.54
CA MET A 39 5.30 -13.64 3.07
C MET A 39 5.80 -12.80 4.25
N PHE A 40 5.68 -11.47 4.20
CA PHE A 40 6.04 -10.59 5.31
C PHE A 40 5.18 -10.85 6.54
N ALA A 41 3.86 -11.01 6.37
CA ALA A 41 2.92 -11.32 7.44
C ALA A 41 3.28 -12.63 8.14
N ARG A 42 3.51 -13.70 7.36
CA ARG A 42 3.91 -15.03 7.87
C ARG A 42 5.22 -15.00 8.67
N ASN A 43 6.10 -14.02 8.40
CA ASN A 43 7.38 -13.87 9.08
C ASN A 43 7.39 -12.72 10.10
N SER A 44 6.24 -12.12 10.42
CA SER A 44 6.12 -10.97 11.32
C SER A 44 7.13 -9.86 10.99
N CYS A 45 7.28 -9.59 9.70
CA CYS A 45 8.20 -8.61 9.17
C CYS A 45 7.47 -7.31 8.82
N LYS A 46 8.06 -6.18 9.20
CA LYS A 46 7.68 -4.86 8.71
C LYS A 46 8.23 -4.65 7.30
N MET A 47 7.44 -4.06 6.41
CA MET A 47 7.86 -3.71 5.05
C MET A 47 8.37 -2.27 5.00
N ILE A 48 9.59 -2.06 4.50
CA ILE A 48 10.14 -0.70 4.26
C ILE A 48 9.91 -0.36 2.78
N LEU A 49 9.05 0.63 2.53
CA LEU A 49 8.74 1.14 1.20
C LEU A 49 9.65 2.31 0.84
N PRO A 50 10.31 2.27 -0.33
CA PRO A 50 11.16 3.35 -0.80
C PRO A 50 10.36 4.45 -1.51
N GLY A 51 11.03 5.56 -1.82
CA GLY A 51 10.50 6.62 -2.69
C GLY A 51 9.43 7.49 -2.03
N MET A 52 9.44 7.61 -0.70
CA MET A 52 8.48 8.44 0.03
C MET A 52 8.55 9.94 -0.27
N ASP A 53 9.64 10.38 -0.89
CA ASP A 53 9.93 11.74 -1.37
C ASP A 53 9.52 11.97 -2.84
N LEU A 54 9.12 10.91 -3.55
CA LEU A 54 8.75 11.00 -4.96
C LEU A 54 7.28 11.38 -5.11
N SER A 55 6.99 12.22 -6.10
CA SER A 55 5.64 12.55 -6.52
C SER A 55 5.52 12.46 -8.03
N ASP A 56 4.35 12.05 -8.50
CA ASP A 56 3.99 11.93 -9.90
C ASP A 56 4.20 13.24 -10.67
N LYS A 57 3.95 14.39 -10.02
CA LYS A 57 4.05 15.73 -10.61
C LYS A 57 5.48 16.11 -11.00
N HIS A 58 6.46 15.56 -10.30
CA HIS A 58 7.88 15.84 -10.51
C HIS A 58 8.56 14.82 -11.42
N GLN A 59 7.81 13.81 -11.92
CA GLN A 59 8.36 12.82 -12.84
C GLN A 59 8.34 13.35 -14.29
N PRO A 60 9.39 13.09 -15.10
CA PRO A 60 9.36 13.38 -16.53
C PRO A 60 8.19 12.64 -17.19
N GLN A 61 7.46 13.31 -18.09
CA GLN A 61 6.30 12.67 -18.76
C GLN A 61 6.68 11.40 -19.53
N GLU A 62 7.87 11.39 -20.12
CA GLU A 62 8.42 10.25 -20.87
C GLU A 62 8.68 9.02 -19.99
N SER A 63 8.87 9.20 -18.68
CA SER A 63 9.11 8.08 -17.76
C SER A 63 7.89 7.19 -17.58
N LEU A 64 6.69 7.72 -17.89
CA LEU A 64 5.40 7.11 -17.57
C LEU A 64 5.32 6.66 -16.11
N SER A 65 6.09 7.28 -15.21
CA SER A 65 6.17 6.86 -13.82
C SER A 65 4.97 7.38 -13.01
N SER A 66 4.54 6.57 -12.03
CA SER A 66 3.53 6.90 -11.03
C SER A 66 3.92 6.29 -9.67
N PRO A 67 4.93 6.85 -8.98
CA PRO A 67 5.32 6.40 -7.64
C PRO A 67 4.16 6.44 -6.64
N GLU A 68 3.26 7.43 -6.73
CA GLU A 68 2.14 7.57 -5.79
C GLU A 68 1.14 6.41 -5.95
N SER A 69 0.78 6.04 -7.19
CA SER A 69 -0.14 4.92 -7.46
C SER A 69 0.46 3.59 -7.02
N MET A 70 1.76 3.38 -7.24
CA MET A 70 2.47 2.17 -6.81
C MET A 70 2.48 2.05 -5.28
N LEU A 71 2.82 3.12 -4.56
CA LEU A 71 2.79 3.14 -3.10
C LEU A 71 1.37 2.89 -2.56
N ALA A 72 0.34 3.45 -3.20
CA ALA A 72 -1.05 3.19 -2.83
C ALA A 72 -1.42 1.71 -2.99
N GLN A 73 -1.06 1.07 -4.10
CA GLN A 73 -1.28 -0.36 -4.33
C GLN A 73 -0.62 -1.21 -3.22
N ILE A 74 0.66 -0.98 -2.94
CA ILE A 74 1.39 -1.75 -1.93
C ILE A 74 0.79 -1.55 -0.53
N ARG A 75 0.35 -0.33 -0.19
CA ARG A 75 -0.32 -0.04 1.09
C ARG A 75 -1.62 -0.82 1.25
N ILE A 76 -2.46 -0.87 0.21
CA ILE A 76 -3.72 -1.63 0.22
C ILE A 76 -3.45 -3.11 0.53
N VAL A 77 -2.48 -3.69 -0.16
CA VAL A 77 -2.11 -5.10 0.01
C VAL A 77 -1.51 -5.36 1.39
N CYS A 78 -0.60 -4.51 1.87
CA CYS A 78 -0.03 -4.66 3.21
C CYS A 78 -1.09 -4.56 4.30
N ARG A 79 -2.04 -3.62 4.17
CA ARG A 79 -3.17 -3.47 5.10
C ARG A 79 -4.03 -4.74 5.12
N LYS A 80 -4.37 -5.29 3.95
CA LYS A 80 -5.09 -6.56 3.82
C LYS A 80 -4.40 -7.71 4.57
N HIS A 81 -3.07 -7.77 4.52
CA HIS A 81 -2.26 -8.80 5.19
C HIS A 81 -1.80 -8.44 6.60
N ARG A 82 -2.25 -7.29 7.15
CA ARG A 82 -1.83 -6.77 8.47
C ARG A 82 -0.30 -6.64 8.60
N VAL A 83 0.37 -6.27 7.51
CA VAL A 83 1.81 -5.99 7.48
C VAL A 83 2.02 -4.53 7.84
N GLU A 84 2.79 -4.30 8.90
CA GLU A 84 3.22 -2.95 9.26
C GLU A 84 4.17 -2.39 8.18
N ILE A 85 4.05 -1.10 7.88
CA ILE A 85 4.85 -0.41 6.86
C ILE A 85 5.71 0.68 7.51
N SER A 86 6.91 0.87 6.96
CA SER A 86 7.73 2.07 7.18
C SER A 86 8.17 2.65 5.84
N GLY A 87 8.52 3.94 5.83
CA GLY A 87 8.91 4.66 4.64
C GLY A 87 10.41 4.98 4.59
N GLN A 88 10.98 5.03 3.38
CA GLN A 88 12.33 5.50 3.11
C GLN A 88 12.32 6.44 1.89
N ASN A 89 13.13 7.49 1.93
CA ASN A 89 13.35 8.36 0.77
C ASN A 89 14.26 7.67 -0.27
N SER A 90 14.06 8.02 -1.54
CA SER A 90 14.88 7.56 -2.67
C SER A 90 16.29 8.15 -2.60
N VAL A 91 16.39 9.42 -2.21
CA VAL A 91 17.67 10.14 -2.13
C VAL A 91 18.30 9.98 -0.74
N ARG A 92 19.62 9.77 -0.70
CA ARG A 92 20.39 9.87 0.54
C ARG A 92 20.68 11.33 0.85
N MET A 93 20.36 11.73 2.07
CA MET A 93 20.62 13.09 2.55
C MET A 93 22.14 13.29 2.72
N GLY A 94 22.70 14.22 1.95
CA GLY A 94 24.12 14.57 2.00
C GLY A 94 24.45 15.61 3.06
N ALA A 95 25.73 16.00 3.16
CA ALA A 95 26.20 17.00 4.12
C ALA A 95 25.48 18.35 3.96
N ASP A 96 25.16 18.75 2.72
CA ASP A 96 24.47 20.01 2.42
C ASP A 96 23.09 20.09 3.09
N PHE A 97 22.37 18.96 3.18
CA PHE A 97 21.06 18.91 3.82
C PHE A 97 21.12 19.26 5.32
N PHE A 98 22.24 18.94 5.97
CA PHE A 98 22.47 19.24 7.39
C PHE A 98 23.36 20.48 7.60
N SER A 99 23.60 21.27 6.54
CA SER A 99 24.33 22.54 6.67
C SER A 99 23.57 23.52 7.57
N PRO A 100 24.26 24.49 8.21
CA PRO A 100 23.61 25.47 9.09
C PRO A 100 22.47 26.25 8.42
N GLU A 101 22.55 26.46 7.11
CA GLU A 101 21.50 27.14 6.33
C GLU A 101 20.24 26.27 6.14
N HIS A 102 20.39 24.95 6.00
CA HIS A 102 19.28 24.02 5.74
C HIS A 102 18.74 23.34 7.00
N PHE A 103 19.52 23.32 8.09
CA PHE A 103 19.15 22.66 9.35
C PHE A 103 17.83 23.18 9.96
N PRO A 104 17.47 24.48 9.91
CA PRO A 104 16.17 24.96 10.37
C PRO A 104 15.00 24.24 9.68
N SER A 105 15.07 24.07 8.35
CA SER A 105 14.04 23.36 7.57
C SER A 105 13.93 21.89 7.98
N PHE A 106 15.06 21.22 8.23
CA PHE A 106 15.07 19.85 8.75
C PHE A 106 14.40 19.76 10.13
N THR A 107 14.72 20.66 11.05
CA THR A 107 14.08 20.65 12.39
C THR A 107 12.58 20.92 12.31
N HIS A 108 12.14 21.80 11.40
CA HIS A 108 10.73 22.03 11.14
C HIS A 108 10.04 20.77 10.60
N PHE A 109 10.65 20.09 9.64
CA PHE A 109 10.16 18.81 9.12
C PHE A 109 9.99 17.75 10.23
N VAL A 110 11.02 17.54 11.06
CA VAL A 110 10.96 16.56 12.16
C VAL A 110 9.85 16.90 13.16
N ARG A 111 9.66 18.18 13.48
CA ARG A 111 8.56 18.62 14.36
C ARG A 111 7.19 18.34 13.77
N ASN A 112 7.03 18.47 12.45
CA ASN A 112 5.77 18.19 11.77
C ASN A 112 5.45 16.69 11.73
N LEU A 113 6.46 15.82 11.65
CA LEU A 113 6.24 14.37 11.71
C LEU A 113 5.61 13.93 13.04
N ASN A 114 5.96 14.58 14.15
CA ASN A 114 5.43 14.25 15.48
C ASN A 114 4.00 14.75 15.73
N GLN A 115 3.38 15.44 14.77
CA GLN A 115 2.03 16.01 14.88
C GLN A 115 0.98 15.26 14.05
N LEU A 116 1.38 14.25 13.27
CA LEU A 116 0.45 13.49 12.44
C LEU A 116 -0.29 12.45 13.29
N GLU A 117 -1.52 12.77 13.69
CA GLU A 117 -2.52 11.77 14.09
C GLU A 117 -2.81 10.82 12.93
N MET A 118 -3.12 9.55 13.27
CA MET A 118 -3.42 8.48 12.31
C MET A 118 -4.39 8.95 11.21
N PHE A 119 -4.04 8.70 9.95
CA PHE A 119 -4.87 9.06 8.81
C PHE A 119 -6.22 8.32 8.87
N SER A 120 -7.31 9.02 8.53
CA SER A 120 -8.68 8.47 8.52
C SER A 120 -8.84 7.23 7.63
N ASP A 121 -7.92 6.99 6.69
CA ASP A 121 -7.91 5.84 5.78
C ASP A 121 -7.46 4.53 6.46
N ASP A 122 -6.92 4.60 7.69
CA ASP A 122 -6.46 3.43 8.46
C ASP A 122 -7.53 2.86 9.40
N LEU A 123 -8.76 3.39 9.36
CA LEU A 123 -9.88 2.79 10.07
C LEU A 123 -10.35 1.52 9.35
N PRO A 124 -10.57 0.40 10.06
CA PRO A 124 -11.28 -0.72 9.47
C PRO A 124 -12.69 -0.26 9.11
N GLU A 125 -13.08 -0.40 7.84
CA GLU A 125 -14.51 -0.42 7.52
C GLU A 125 -15.10 -1.64 8.23
N GLU A 126 -16.06 -1.40 9.12
CA GLU A 126 -16.74 -2.50 9.81
C GLU A 126 -17.49 -3.33 8.76
N GLU A 127 -17.05 -4.57 8.56
CA GLU A 127 -17.78 -5.55 7.76
C GLU A 127 -19.14 -5.82 8.45
N GLU A 128 -20.23 -5.34 7.86
CA GLU A 128 -21.57 -5.82 8.19
C GLU A 128 -21.65 -7.31 7.84
N VAL A 129 -21.49 -8.15 8.86
CA VAL A 129 -21.79 -9.58 8.81
C VAL A 129 -23.30 -9.74 8.66
N VAL A 130 -23.79 -9.91 7.43
CA VAL A 130 -25.15 -10.36 7.18
C VAL A 130 -25.26 -11.85 7.51
N GLU A 131 -25.56 -12.12 8.77
CA GLU A 131 -25.81 -13.45 9.32
C GLU A 131 -27.04 -14.08 8.65
N SER A 132 -26.80 -15.21 7.98
CA SER A 132 -27.80 -16.01 7.30
C SER A 132 -28.79 -16.64 8.29
N VAL A 133 -30.01 -16.12 8.36
CA VAL A 133 -31.12 -16.80 9.06
C VAL A 133 -31.91 -17.65 8.06
N LEU A 134 -31.42 -18.87 7.85
CA LEU A 134 -32.24 -20.00 7.44
C LEU A 134 -32.82 -20.64 8.70
N LEU A 135 -34.06 -20.30 9.05
CA LEU A 135 -34.88 -21.13 9.93
C LEU A 135 -36.30 -21.27 9.35
N ASN A 136 -36.53 -22.48 8.83
CA ASN A 136 -37.74 -23.28 8.86
C ASN A 136 -39.08 -22.58 9.11
N SER A 137 -39.97 -22.69 8.12
CA SER A 137 -41.37 -22.94 8.41
C SER A 137 -41.88 -24.02 7.45
N GLU A 138 -41.84 -25.27 7.92
CA GLU A 138 -42.68 -26.31 7.36
C GLU A 138 -44.13 -26.10 7.80
N SER A 139 -45.03 -26.48 6.89
CA SER A 139 -46.43 -26.87 7.12
C SER A 139 -47.49 -25.77 7.10
N ASN A 140 -48.23 -25.67 5.98
CA ASN A 140 -49.61 -26.15 6.03
C ASN A 140 -50.24 -26.45 4.66
N SER A 141 -50.98 -27.54 4.68
CA SER A 141 -51.75 -28.17 3.61
C SER A 141 -52.83 -27.27 2.98
N ARG A 142 -53.11 -27.49 1.68
CA ARG A 142 -54.49 -27.55 1.17
C ARG A 142 -54.57 -28.15 -0.25
N MET A 143 -55.42 -29.15 -0.36
CA MET A 143 -55.85 -29.88 -1.55
C MET A 143 -56.63 -28.96 -2.51
N GLN A 144 -56.54 -29.21 -3.83
CA GLN A 144 -57.71 -29.49 -4.67
C GLN A 144 -57.32 -29.90 -6.10
N ALA A 145 -58.11 -30.83 -6.64
CA ALA A 145 -58.02 -31.43 -7.97
C ALA A 145 -59.22 -30.99 -8.82
N ALA A 146 -59.01 -30.88 -10.13
CA ALA A 146 -59.92 -31.29 -11.22
C ALA A 146 -59.14 -31.23 -12.54
#